data_AF-A0A7Y2L3Q8-F1
#
_entry.id   AF-A0A7Y2L3Q8-F1
#
_cell.length_a   1.000
_cell.length_b   1.000
_cell.length_c   1.000
_cell.angle_alpha   90.00
_cell.angle_beta   90.00
_cell.angle_gamma   90.00
#
_symmetry.space_group_name_H-M   'P 1'
#
loop_
_entity.id
_entity.type
_entity.pdbx_description
1 polymer ?
#
loop_
_entity_poly.entity_id
_entity_poly.type
_entity_poly.pdbx_seq_one_letter_code
_entity_poly.pdbx_strand_id
1 'polypeptide(L)'
;QSLVRGINSAQHRIWLATPYFLPTWSVRRSLRRAAGRGVDVRLLLTGPRTDHPSVRYAGHRYYPRLLKSGVQIFEYQPCFLHLKMVLIDDWVSIGSCNFDHWNLRFNLEANLEALDPVLTQAVAASFVTDFAQSMPISLQAWQSRPLWRRVKQRIWGWVDRLVVNVLGRRH
;
A
#
# COMPACT_ATOMS: atom_id res chain seq x y z
N GLN A 1 10.83 -14.31 0.44
CA GLN A 1 11.45 -13.99 -0.88
C GLN A 1 10.52 -14.27 -2.09
N SER A 2 9.30 -14.77 -1.90
CA SER A 2 8.32 -15.07 -2.97
C SER A 2 7.84 -13.82 -3.73
N LEU A 3 7.43 -12.76 -3.01
CA LEU A 3 6.81 -11.57 -3.60
C LEU A 3 7.61 -10.87 -4.71
N VAL A 4 8.90 -10.57 -4.47
CA VAL A 4 9.73 -9.87 -5.47
C VAL A 4 9.93 -10.71 -6.72
N ARG A 5 10.04 -12.03 -6.59
CA ARG A 5 10.13 -12.93 -7.74
C ARG A 5 8.82 -12.89 -8.54
N GLY A 6 7.67 -13.01 -7.86
CA GLY A 6 6.36 -12.87 -8.49
C GLY A 6 6.18 -11.55 -9.26
N ILE A 7 6.55 -10.41 -8.64
CA ILE A 7 6.46 -9.08 -9.31
C ILE A 7 7.34 -9.03 -10.58
N ASN A 8 8.51 -9.66 -10.52
CA ASN A 8 9.43 -9.65 -11.66
C ASN A 8 8.97 -10.58 -12.79
N SER A 9 8.28 -11.68 -12.49
CA SER A 9 7.73 -12.61 -13.48
C SER A 9 6.35 -12.26 -13.99
N ALA A 10 5.65 -11.32 -13.34
CA ALA A 10 4.29 -10.91 -13.70
C ALA A 10 4.17 -10.46 -15.17
N GLN A 11 3.11 -10.92 -15.83
CA GLN A 11 2.82 -10.68 -17.24
C GLN A 11 1.63 -9.74 -17.47
N HIS A 12 0.58 -9.83 -16.65
CA HIS A 12 -0.67 -9.12 -16.90
C HIS A 12 -1.01 -8.09 -15.83
N ARG A 13 -0.97 -8.47 -14.55
CA ARG A 13 -1.41 -7.61 -13.45
C ARG A 13 -0.65 -7.83 -12.14
N ILE A 14 -0.52 -6.74 -11.39
CA ILE A 14 -0.04 -6.74 -10.00
C ILE A 14 -0.91 -5.79 -9.19
N TRP A 15 -1.78 -6.34 -8.35
CA TRP A 15 -2.60 -5.56 -7.43
C TRP A 15 -2.17 -5.83 -6.00
N LEU A 16 -1.91 -4.76 -5.24
CA LEU A 16 -1.40 -4.86 -3.88
C LEU A 16 -2.20 -3.97 -2.94
N ALA A 17 -2.76 -4.55 -1.89
CA ALA A 17 -3.39 -3.86 -0.77
C ALA A 17 -2.44 -3.87 0.44
N THR A 18 -2.21 -2.72 1.06
CA THR A 18 -1.47 -2.67 2.34
C THR A 18 -1.80 -1.45 3.19
N PRO A 19 -2.01 -1.63 4.52
CA PRO A 19 -2.19 -0.51 5.43
C PRO A 19 -0.98 0.42 5.52
N TYR A 20 0.20 -0.17 5.46
CA TYR A 20 1.47 0.46 5.82
C TYR A 20 2.43 0.41 4.65
N PHE A 21 2.34 1.42 3.78
CA PHE A 21 3.17 1.47 2.58
C PHE A 21 4.61 1.90 2.86
N LEU A 22 5.41 0.98 3.40
CA LEU A 22 6.85 1.15 3.61
C LEU A 22 7.66 0.08 2.84
N PRO A 23 7.54 0.02 1.50
CA PRO A 23 8.21 -1.01 0.72
C PRO A 23 9.74 -0.83 0.72
N THR A 24 10.44 -1.97 0.67
CA THR A 24 11.89 -2.01 0.47
C THR A 24 12.26 -1.43 -0.91
N TRP A 25 13.54 -1.09 -1.11
CA TRP A 25 14.01 -0.64 -2.42
C TRP A 25 13.79 -1.67 -3.52
N SER A 26 13.98 -2.96 -3.21
CA SER A 26 13.78 -4.06 -4.16
C SER A 26 12.34 -4.14 -4.65
N VAL A 27 11.36 -4.06 -3.75
CA VAL A 27 9.92 -4.05 -4.11
C VAL A 27 9.60 -2.83 -4.98
N ARG A 28 10.04 -1.63 -4.57
CA ARG A 28 9.81 -0.40 -5.35
C ARG A 28 10.41 -0.49 -6.76
N ARG A 29 11.64 -0.99 -6.89
CA ARG A 29 12.29 -1.16 -8.19
C ARG A 29 11.55 -2.15 -9.07
N SER A 30 11.09 -3.25 -8.48
CA SER A 30 10.38 -4.33 -9.21
C SER A 30 9.01 -3.86 -9.69
N LEU A 31 8.23 -3.16 -8.86
CA LEU A 31 6.94 -2.57 -9.25
C LEU A 31 7.09 -1.57 -10.41
N ARG A 32 8.08 -0.68 -10.33
CA ARG A 32 8.36 0.29 -11.40
C ARG A 32 8.75 -0.40 -12.71
N ARG A 33 9.54 -1.48 -12.63
CA ARG A 33 9.94 -2.26 -13.80
C ARG A 33 8.75 -2.98 -14.41
N ALA A 34 7.89 -3.60 -13.59
CA ALA A 34 6.69 -4.26 -14.06
C ALA A 34 5.76 -3.29 -14.80
N ALA A 35 5.47 -2.13 -14.21
CA ALA A 35 4.68 -1.10 -14.87
C ALA A 35 5.35 -0.62 -16.19
N GLY A 36 6.68 -0.48 -16.20
CA GLY A 36 7.43 -0.16 -17.42
C GLY A 36 7.41 -1.25 -18.50
N ARG A 37 7.08 -2.51 -18.16
CA ARG A 37 6.82 -3.59 -19.13
C ARG A 37 5.39 -3.58 -19.67
N GLY A 38 4.52 -2.69 -19.20
CA GLY A 38 3.10 -2.66 -19.56
C GLY A 38 2.18 -3.50 -18.67
N VAL A 39 2.69 -4.06 -17.56
CA VAL A 39 1.87 -4.77 -16.57
C VAL A 39 0.95 -3.79 -15.85
N ASP A 40 -0.32 -4.16 -15.63
CA ASP A 40 -1.27 -3.33 -14.85
C ASP A 40 -0.92 -3.38 -13.35
N VAL A 41 -0.21 -2.36 -12.88
CA VAL A 41 0.22 -2.27 -11.47
C VAL A 41 -0.65 -1.29 -10.70
N ARG A 42 -1.41 -1.80 -9.73
CA ARG A 42 -2.31 -1.01 -8.87
C ARG A 42 -2.01 -1.20 -7.39
N LEU A 43 -1.93 -0.10 -6.66
CA LEU A 43 -1.71 -0.08 -5.22
C LEU A 43 -2.96 0.45 -4.52
N LEU A 44 -3.57 -0.35 -3.66
CA LEU A 44 -4.63 0.03 -2.74
C LEU A 44 -4.01 0.32 -1.37
N LEU A 45 -3.96 1.59 -1.00
CA LEU A 45 -3.28 2.06 0.20
C LEU A 45 -4.26 2.74 1.15
N THR A 46 -3.92 2.82 2.43
CA THR A 46 -4.76 3.51 3.40
C THR A 46 -4.89 5.01 3.12
N GLY A 47 -6.14 5.48 3.11
CA GLY A 47 -6.47 6.90 3.04
C GLY A 47 -6.30 7.66 4.36
N PRO A 48 -6.94 8.82 4.51
CA PRO A 48 -6.79 9.68 5.68
C PRO A 48 -7.24 9.03 7.01
N ARG A 49 -8.14 8.05 6.94
CA ARG A 49 -8.64 7.29 8.10
C ARG A 49 -7.65 6.16 8.42
N THR A 50 -6.64 6.47 9.24
CA THR A 50 -5.60 5.51 9.70
C THR A 50 -5.27 5.75 11.16
N ASP A 51 -4.98 4.68 11.87
CA ASP A 51 -4.36 4.64 13.21
C ASP A 51 -2.93 5.22 13.24
N HIS A 52 -2.21 5.15 12.13
CA HIS A 52 -0.83 5.61 12.01
C HIS A 52 -0.61 6.62 10.88
N PRO A 53 -1.05 7.89 11.05
CA PRO A 53 -0.86 8.94 10.07
C PRO A 53 0.61 9.12 9.67
N SER A 54 1.53 8.97 10.63
CA SER A 54 2.98 9.09 10.38
C SER A 54 3.51 8.07 9.37
N VAL A 55 3.02 6.83 9.40
CA VAL A 55 3.41 5.76 8.48
C VAL A 55 2.87 6.04 7.08
N ARG A 56 1.61 6.49 6.98
CA ARG A 56 1.01 6.94 5.72
C ARG A 56 1.85 8.07 5.08
N TYR A 57 2.20 9.09 5.85
CA TYR A 57 3.04 10.20 5.35
C TYR A 57 4.45 9.76 4.96
N ALA A 58 5.03 8.77 5.66
CA ALA A 58 6.30 8.21 5.27
C ALA A 58 6.21 7.45 3.93
N GLY A 59 5.10 6.76 3.65
CA GLY A 59 4.85 6.07 2.38
C GLY A 59 4.66 7.02 1.19
N HIS A 60 4.03 8.17 1.42
CA HIS A 60 3.80 9.24 0.44
C HIS A 60 5.08 9.69 -0.30
N ARG A 61 6.26 9.58 0.33
CA ARG A 61 7.55 9.91 -0.31
C ARG A 61 7.86 9.06 -1.54
N TYR A 62 7.23 7.90 -1.68
CA TYR A 62 7.48 6.98 -2.78
C TYR A 62 6.52 7.19 -3.97
N TYR A 63 5.38 7.84 -3.75
CA TYR A 63 4.32 7.99 -4.75
C TYR A 63 4.83 8.63 -6.05
N PRO A 64 5.59 9.75 -6.05
CA PRO A 64 6.00 10.41 -7.29
C PRO A 64 6.71 9.49 -8.28
N ARG A 65 7.64 8.67 -7.79
CA ARG A 65 8.46 7.78 -8.63
C ARG A 65 7.69 6.56 -9.13
N LEU A 66 6.67 6.12 -8.38
CA LEU A 66 5.78 5.01 -8.77
C LEU A 66 4.76 5.49 -9.80
N LEU A 67 4.09 6.61 -9.52
CA LEU A 67 3.14 7.24 -10.44
C LEU A 67 3.80 7.57 -11.79
N LYS A 68 5.02 8.13 -11.77
CA LYS A 68 5.77 8.44 -13.01
C LYS A 68 6.12 7.21 -13.84
N SER A 69 6.22 6.02 -13.23
CA SER A 69 6.48 4.77 -13.97
C SER A 69 5.21 4.06 -14.44
N GLY A 70 4.03 4.65 -14.29
CA GLY A 70 2.76 4.04 -14.68
C GLY A 70 2.07 3.20 -13.60
N VAL A 71 2.61 3.17 -12.37
CA VAL A 71 1.91 2.51 -11.26
C VAL A 71 0.72 3.37 -10.85
N GLN A 72 -0.46 2.76 -10.75
CA GLN A 72 -1.67 3.42 -10.27
C GLN A 72 -1.76 3.30 -8.75
N ILE A 73 -2.13 4.38 -8.07
CA ILE A 73 -2.24 4.42 -6.62
C ILE A 73 -3.65 4.89 -6.25
N PHE A 74 -4.28 4.16 -5.34
CA PHE A 74 -5.62 4.39 -4.84
C PHE A 74 -5.54 4.49 -3.31
N GLU A 75 -6.11 5.55 -2.73
CA GLU A 75 -6.26 5.68 -1.28
C GLU A 75 -7.69 5.30 -0.88
N TYR A 76 -7.83 4.23 -0.08
CA TYR A 76 -9.12 3.72 0.38
C TYR A 76 -9.78 4.69 1.38
N GLN A 77 -11.04 5.03 1.13
CA GLN A 77 -11.79 6.07 1.86
C GLN A 77 -12.74 5.56 2.97
N PRO A 78 -13.47 4.43 2.80
CA PRO A 78 -14.56 4.06 3.70
C PRO A 78 -14.13 3.86 5.17
N CYS A 79 -13.10 3.04 5.38
CA CYS A 79 -12.58 2.69 6.69
C CYS A 79 -11.07 2.47 6.66
N PHE A 80 -10.48 2.16 7.81
CA PHE A 80 -9.08 1.79 7.87
C PHE A 80 -8.85 0.46 7.15
N LEU A 81 -7.88 0.43 6.23
CA LEU A 81 -7.57 -0.75 5.42
C LEU A 81 -6.70 -1.72 6.21
N HIS A 82 -7.30 -2.69 6.91
CA HIS A 82 -6.57 -3.73 7.67
C HIS A 82 -6.04 -4.89 6.82
N LEU A 83 -5.97 -4.73 5.50
CA LEU A 83 -5.81 -5.86 4.57
C LEU A 83 -4.43 -5.85 3.92
N LYS A 84 -3.70 -6.96 4.05
CA LYS A 84 -2.47 -7.24 3.30
C LYS A 84 -2.79 -8.30 2.25
N MET A 85 -3.02 -7.87 1.02
CA MET A 85 -3.26 -8.78 -0.10
C MET A 85 -2.38 -8.44 -1.28
N VAL A 86 -1.95 -9.47 -1.99
CA VAL A 86 -1.27 -9.34 -3.26
C VAL A 86 -1.91 -10.31 -4.25
N LEU A 87 -2.24 -9.79 -5.42
CA LEU A 87 -2.65 -10.55 -6.58
C LEU A 87 -1.64 -10.29 -7.70
N ILE A 88 -0.98 -11.35 -8.17
CA ILE A 88 -0.04 -11.31 -9.29
C ILE A 88 -0.51 -12.33 -10.30
N ASP A 89 -1.05 -11.86 -11.42
CA ASP A 89 -1.69 -12.72 -12.43
C ASP A 89 -2.71 -13.68 -11.79
N ASP A 90 -2.36 -14.95 -11.60
CA ASP A 90 -3.19 -16.02 -10.99
C ASP A 90 -2.68 -16.49 -9.61
N TRP A 91 -1.68 -15.81 -9.07
CA TRP A 91 -1.15 -16.06 -7.73
C TRP A 91 -1.68 -15.04 -6.74
N VAL A 92 -2.18 -15.55 -5.62
CA VAL A 92 -2.70 -14.74 -4.52
C VAL A 92 -1.86 -14.99 -3.27
N SER A 93 -1.61 -13.91 -2.53
CA SER A 93 -1.08 -13.96 -1.17
C SER A 93 -1.91 -13.07 -0.27
N ILE A 94 -2.48 -13.65 0.79
CA ILE A 94 -3.30 -12.96 1.79
C ILE A 94 -2.58 -13.08 3.14
N GLY A 95 -2.22 -11.95 3.74
CA GLY A 95 -1.63 -11.88 5.07
C GLY A 95 -2.63 -11.43 6.12
N SER A 96 -2.58 -12.03 7.31
CA SER A 96 -3.36 -11.54 8.46
C SER A 96 -2.69 -10.30 9.05
N CYS A 97 -3.43 -9.20 9.16
CA CYS A 97 -3.07 -8.11 10.07
C CYS A 97 -3.57 -8.46 11.46
N ASN A 98 -2.88 -9.35 12.17
CA ASN A 98 -3.07 -9.41 13.62
C ASN A 98 -2.36 -8.18 14.19
N PHE A 99 -3.17 -7.22 14.63
CA PHE A 99 -2.91 -6.16 15.63
C PHE A 99 -1.45 -5.85 15.95
N ASP A 100 -1.08 -4.58 15.71
CA ASP A 100 -0.04 -3.82 16.40
C ASP A 100 1.15 -4.62 16.94
N HIS A 101 2.28 -4.54 16.26
CA HIS A 101 3.57 -4.19 16.86
C HIS A 101 4.61 -4.09 15.75
N TRP A 102 5.07 -2.87 15.48
CA TRP A 102 6.45 -2.49 15.15
C TRP A 102 7.42 -3.61 14.74
N ASN A 103 7.12 -4.36 13.68
CA ASN A 103 8.09 -5.25 13.06
C ASN A 103 8.01 -5.17 11.55
N LEU A 104 9.00 -4.46 11.02
CA LEU A 104 9.46 -4.43 9.64
C LEU A 104 9.95 -5.82 9.20
N ARG A 105 9.11 -6.85 9.31
CA ARG A 105 9.40 -8.19 8.81
C ARG A 105 8.27 -8.59 7.87
N PHE A 106 8.41 -8.16 6.62
CA PHE A 106 7.71 -8.70 5.43
C PHE A 106 7.91 -10.22 5.22
N ASN A 107 8.32 -10.99 6.23
CA ASN A 107 8.81 -12.36 6.09
C ASN A 107 8.35 -13.34 7.18
N LEU A 108 7.52 -12.96 8.17
CA LEU A 108 7.16 -13.89 9.27
C LEU A 108 5.69 -13.86 9.71
N GLU A 109 4.81 -13.15 9.01
CA GLU A 109 3.37 -13.24 9.26
C GLU A 109 2.80 -14.35 8.36
N ALA A 110 1.89 -15.17 8.89
CA ALA A 110 1.28 -16.32 8.22
C ALA A 110 0.48 -15.88 6.99
N ASN A 111 1.17 -15.71 5.85
CA ASN A 111 0.52 -15.43 4.58
C ASN A 111 0.01 -16.73 3.97
N LEU A 112 -1.29 -16.78 3.67
CA LEU A 112 -1.85 -17.81 2.82
C LEU A 112 -1.47 -17.49 1.37
N GLU A 113 -0.62 -18.33 0.77
CA GLU A 113 -0.29 -18.26 -0.65
C GLU A 113 -1.06 -19.35 -1.40
N ALA A 114 -1.70 -18.99 -2.52
CA ALA A 114 -2.55 -19.91 -3.27
C ALA A 114 -2.46 -19.67 -4.78
N LEU A 115 -2.50 -20.77 -5.52
CA LEU A 115 -2.70 -20.83 -6.97
C LEU A 115 -4.05 -21.52 -7.22
N ASP A 116 -5.12 -20.80 -6.91
CA ASP A 116 -6.49 -21.31 -7.06
C ASP A 116 -7.32 -20.30 -7.86
N PRO A 117 -7.93 -20.71 -8.99
CA PRO A 117 -8.71 -19.80 -9.83
C PRO A 117 -9.91 -19.18 -9.10
N VAL A 118 -10.57 -19.93 -8.22
CA VAL A 118 -11.76 -19.47 -7.51
C VAL A 118 -11.38 -18.37 -6.52
N LEU A 119 -10.34 -18.61 -5.71
CA LEU A 119 -9.81 -17.61 -4.78
C LEU A 119 -9.26 -16.38 -5.52
N THR A 120 -8.57 -16.58 -6.64
CA THR A 120 -8.04 -15.50 -7.47
C THR A 120 -9.15 -14.59 -7.99
N GLN A 121 -10.25 -15.17 -8.49
CA GLN A 121 -11.41 -14.39 -8.93
C GLN A 121 -12.08 -13.65 -7.77
N ALA A 122 -12.24 -14.30 -6.61
CA ALA A 122 -12.82 -13.67 -5.43
C ALA A 122 -11.98 -12.47 -4.95
N VAL A 123 -10.65 -12.62 -4.89
CA VAL A 123 -9.73 -11.53 -4.52
C VAL A 123 -9.73 -10.42 -5.56
N ALA A 124 -9.74 -10.76 -6.85
CA ALA A 124 -9.84 -9.76 -7.91
C ALA A 124 -11.14 -8.95 -7.83
N ALA A 125 -12.28 -9.60 -7.54
CA ALA A 125 -13.56 -8.93 -7.34
C ALA A 125 -13.54 -8.00 -6.11
N SER A 126 -12.92 -8.44 -5.01
CA SER A 126 -12.70 -7.60 -3.83
C SER A 126 -11.90 -6.35 -4.19
N PHE A 127 -10.78 -6.49 -4.90
CA PHE A 127 -9.97 -5.36 -5.34
C PHE A 127 -10.75 -4.38 -6.22
N VAL A 128 -11.54 -4.87 -7.18
CA VAL A 128 -12.36 -4.02 -8.05
C VAL A 128 -13.35 -3.19 -7.25
N THR A 129 -13.98 -3.80 -6.24
CA THR A 129 -14.91 -3.13 -5.33
C THR A 129 -14.20 -2.05 -4.52
N ASP A 130 -13.04 -2.40 -3.94
CA ASP A 130 -12.26 -1.47 -3.13
C ASP A 130 -11.71 -0.30 -3.95
N PHE A 131 -11.28 -0.54 -5.20
CA PHE A 131 -10.85 0.50 -6.11
C PHE A 131 -11.98 1.48 -6.44
N ALA A 132 -13.20 1.00 -6.63
CA ALA A 132 -14.37 1.85 -6.90
C ALA A 132 -14.70 2.77 -5.71
N GLN A 133 -14.37 2.36 -4.49
CA GLN A 133 -14.54 3.13 -3.26
C GLN A 133 -13.32 3.97 -2.87
N SER A 134 -12.27 3.94 -3.69
CA SER A 134 -11.00 4.60 -3.40
C SER A 134 -10.81 5.88 -4.19
N MET A 135 -10.02 6.79 -3.62
CA MET A 135 -9.59 8.01 -4.30
C MET A 135 -8.35 7.72 -5.15
N PRO A 136 -8.40 7.86 -6.49
CA PRO A 136 -7.21 7.73 -7.32
C PRO A 136 -6.26 8.90 -7.08
N ILE A 137 -4.98 8.60 -6.94
CA ILE A 137 -3.93 9.61 -6.76
C ILE A 137 -3.30 9.91 -8.12
N SER A 138 -3.56 11.11 -8.66
CA SER A 138 -2.91 11.54 -9.89
C SER A 138 -1.55 12.17 -9.63
N LEU A 139 -0.59 11.96 -10.53
CA LEU A 139 0.73 12.58 -10.46
C LEU A 139 0.65 14.11 -10.47
N GLN A 140 -0.25 14.66 -11.29
CA GLN A 140 -0.45 16.10 -11.39
C GLN A 140 -0.99 16.69 -10.09
N ALA A 141 -2.04 16.10 -9.51
CA ALA A 141 -2.59 16.53 -8.22
C ALA A 141 -1.60 16.31 -7.06
N TRP A 142 -0.65 15.37 -7.21
CA TRP A 142 0.42 15.15 -6.25
C TRP A 142 1.50 16.24 -6.30
N GLN A 143 1.91 16.63 -7.52
CA GLN A 143 2.94 17.63 -7.75
C GLN A 143 2.44 19.04 -7.42
N SER A 144 1.18 19.36 -7.72
CA SER A 144 0.55 20.68 -7.49
C SER A 144 0.16 20.94 -6.02
N ARG A 145 0.42 20.01 -5.09
CA ARG A 145 0.09 20.21 -3.67
C ARG A 145 0.86 21.40 -3.10
N PRO A 146 0.17 22.40 -2.52
CA PRO A 146 0.81 23.53 -1.87
C PRO A 146 1.80 23.06 -0.80
N LEU A 147 2.99 23.68 -0.76
CA LEU A 147 4.03 23.34 0.22
C LEU A 147 3.54 23.42 1.67
N TRP A 148 2.59 24.33 1.96
CA TRP A 148 1.98 24.47 3.29
C TRP A 148 1.18 23.22 3.72
N ARG A 149 0.52 22.50 2.78
CA ARG A 149 -0.15 21.24 3.10
C ARG A 149 0.87 20.16 3.46
N ARG A 150 2.07 20.16 2.84
CA ARG A 150 3.16 19.22 3.18
C ARG A 150 3.74 19.49 4.57
N VAL A 151 3.85 20.77 4.95
CA VAL A 151 4.34 21.18 6.29
C VAL A 151 3.30 20.89 7.36
N LYS A 152 2.03 21.28 7.16
CA LYS A 152 0.94 20.96 8.11
C LYS A 152 0.81 19.45 8.33
N GLN A 153 0.89 18.64 7.28
CA GLN A 153 0.84 17.18 7.39
C GLN A 153 2.00 16.60 8.20
N ARG A 154 3.22 17.14 8.03
CA ARG A 154 4.39 16.76 8.82
C ARG A 154 4.26 17.15 10.29
N ILE A 155 3.77 18.35 10.56
CA ILE A 155 3.55 18.84 11.94
C ILE A 155 2.48 17.99 12.62
N TRP A 156 1.33 17.75 11.97
CA TRP A 156 0.28 16.90 12.51
C TRP A 156 0.74 15.46 12.77
N GLY A 157 1.48 14.84 11.84
CA GLY A 157 2.04 13.49 12.08
C GLY A 157 3.17 13.43 13.12
N TRP A 158 3.71 14.57 13.54
CA TRP A 158 4.66 14.67 14.65
C TRP A 158 3.93 14.91 15.98
N VAL A 159 2.90 15.76 15.96
CA VAL A 159 1.98 16.02 17.08
C VAL A 159 1.25 14.74 17.48
N ASP A 160 0.66 13.99 16.54
CA ASP A 160 0.00 12.71 16.86
C ASP A 160 0.95 11.73 17.51
N ARG A 161 2.20 11.64 17.02
CA ARG A 161 3.23 10.79 17.62
C ARG A 161 3.58 11.20 19.04
N LEU A 162 3.67 12.51 19.30
CA LEU A 162 3.88 13.03 20.65
C LEU A 162 2.69 12.75 21.56
N VAL A 163 1.47 13.01 21.08
CA VAL A 163 0.23 12.78 21.83
C VAL A 163 0.07 11.32 22.19
N VAL A 164 0.25 10.40 21.23
CA VAL A 164 0.21 8.96 21.47
C VAL A 164 1.32 8.51 22.42
N ASN A 165 2.55 9.03 22.29
CA ASN A 165 3.65 8.68 23.21
C ASN A 165 3.45 9.24 24.63
N VAL A 166 2.78 10.38 24.78
CA VAL A 166 2.52 11.01 26.09
C VAL A 166 1.31 10.39 26.78
N LEU A 167 0.24 10.05 26.03
CA LEU A 167 -0.95 9.40 26.56
C LEU A 167 -0.77 7.89 26.75
N GLY A 168 0.01 7.23 25.90
CA GLY A 168 0.31 5.79 25.99
C GLY A 168 1.27 5.39 27.12
N ARG A 169 1.80 6.35 27.89
CA ARG A 169 2.59 6.10 29.11
C ARG A 169 1.75 6.07 30.40
N ARG A 170 0.43 6.19 30.29
CA ARG A 170 -0.51 6.00 31.41
C ARG A 170 -1.36 4.76 31.18
N HIS A 171 -0.76 3.58 31.14
CA HIS A 171 -1.38 2.31 31.51
C HIS A 171 -0.27 1.30 31.83
#